data_AF-A0A9W6HWI6-F1
#
_entry.id   AF-A0A9W6HWI6-F1
#
_cell.length_a   1.000
_cell.length_b   1.000
_cell.length_c   1.000
_cell.angle_alpha   90.00
_cell.angle_beta   90.00
_cell.angle_gamma   90.00
#
_symmetry.space_group_name_H-M   'P 1'
#
loop_
_entity.id
_entity.type
_entity.pdbx_description
1 polymer ?
#
loop_
_entity_poly.entity_id
_entity_poly.type
_entity_poly.pdbx_seq_one_letter_code
_entity_poly.pdbx_strand_id
1 'polypeptide(L)'
;MADYEFPSDLIEAQQAYWAADARVQEVTDALPSSLAIVSGEAVMSDEQRAELEQVRAARLDALEVLDRHPRWATVEDRYAARLALRRAAEA
;
A
#
# COMPACT_ATOMS: atom_id res chain seq x y z
N MET A 1 17.17 14.64 -14.07
CA MET A 1 16.56 14.02 -12.89
C MET A 1 17.68 13.86 -11.88
N ALA A 2 17.49 14.21 -10.62
CA ALA A 2 18.51 13.93 -9.62
C ALA A 2 18.65 12.41 -9.49
N ASP A 3 19.88 11.91 -9.52
CA ASP A 3 20.18 10.50 -9.26
C ASP A 3 20.04 10.30 -7.75
N TYR A 4 18.88 9.79 -7.33
CA TYR A 4 18.64 9.47 -5.93
C TYR A 4 19.18 8.09 -5.64
N GLU A 5 20.15 8.00 -4.73
CA GLU A 5 20.50 6.74 -4.08
C GLU A 5 19.58 6.52 -2.87
N PHE A 6 18.87 5.38 -2.89
CA PHE A 6 17.98 4.97 -1.82
C PHE A 6 18.60 3.82 -1.03
N PRO A 7 18.53 3.88 0.32
CA PRO A 7 18.78 2.72 1.17
C PRO A 7 17.92 1.52 0.77
N SER A 8 18.47 0.30 0.90
CA SER A 8 17.77 -0.94 0.50
C SER A 8 16.50 -1.17 1.32
N ASP A 9 16.52 -0.85 2.61
CA ASP A 9 15.35 -0.94 3.50
C ASP A 9 14.20 -0.01 3.06
N LEU A 10 14.50 1.14 2.48
CA LEU A 10 13.48 2.03 1.91
C LEU A 10 12.89 1.48 0.60
N ILE A 11 13.71 0.83 -0.22
CA ILE A 11 13.25 0.13 -1.43
C ILE A 11 12.35 -1.04 -1.04
N GLU A 12 12.79 -1.85 -0.08
CA GLU A 12 12.01 -2.96 0.49
C GLU A 12 10.68 -2.48 1.09
N ALA A 13 10.67 -1.34 1.79
CA ALA A 13 9.44 -0.75 2.31
C ALA A 13 8.46 -0.35 1.20
N GLN A 14 8.94 0.19 0.07
CA GLN A 14 8.11 0.52 -1.08
C GLN A 14 7.52 -0.74 -1.74
N GLN A 15 8.31 -1.81 -1.86
CA GLN A 15 7.86 -3.10 -2.38
C GLN A 15 6.85 -3.77 -1.45
N ALA A 16 7.10 -3.73 -0.14
CA ALA A 16 6.19 -4.25 0.88
C ALA A 16 4.83 -3.53 0.85
N TYR A 17 4.84 -2.20 0.71
CA TYR A 17 3.61 -1.43 0.52
C TYR A 17 2.84 -1.86 -0.74
N TRP A 18 3.51 -2.06 -1.87
CA TRP A 18 2.87 -2.52 -3.10
C TRP A 18 2.30 -3.92 -2.99
N ALA A 19 3.01 -4.85 -2.36
CA ALA A 19 2.51 -6.18 -2.09
C ALA A 19 1.25 -6.14 -1.20
N ALA A 20 1.26 -5.32 -0.15
CA ALA A 20 0.11 -5.14 0.73
C ALA A 20 -1.08 -4.48 0.02
N ASP A 21 -0.85 -3.49 -0.84
CA ASP A 21 -1.91 -2.84 -1.61
C ASP A 21 -2.52 -3.76 -2.67
N ALA A 22 -1.69 -4.54 -3.38
CA ALA A 22 -2.16 -5.59 -4.27
C ALA A 22 -3.04 -6.61 -3.54
N ARG A 23 -2.65 -7.00 -2.33
CA ARG A 23 -3.44 -7.92 -1.50
C ARG A 23 -4.79 -7.31 -1.09
N VAL A 24 -4.84 -6.02 -0.74
CA VAL A 24 -6.11 -5.32 -0.47
C VAL A 24 -7.01 -5.34 -1.71
N GLN A 25 -6.43 -5.11 -2.90
CA GLN A 25 -7.17 -5.15 -4.15
C GLN A 25 -7.76 -6.53 -4.42
N GLU A 26 -6.96 -7.60 -4.30
CA GLU A 26 -7.42 -8.98 -4.45
C GLU A 26 -8.60 -9.32 -3.52
N VAL A 27 -8.50 -8.97 -2.23
CA VAL A 27 -9.60 -9.20 -1.29
C VAL A 27 -10.83 -8.40 -1.70
N THR A 28 -10.65 -7.13 -2.06
CA THR A 28 -11.76 -6.24 -2.44
C THR A 28 -12.48 -6.72 -3.70
N ASP A 29 -11.74 -7.24 -4.69
CA ASP A 29 -12.30 -7.77 -5.94
C ASP A 29 -13.13 -9.05 -5.71
N ALA A 30 -12.86 -9.79 -4.63
CA ALA A 30 -13.64 -10.96 -4.24
C ALA A 30 -14.89 -10.62 -3.40
N LEU A 31 -15.05 -9.36 -2.97
CA LEU A 31 -16.21 -8.94 -2.16
C LEU A 31 -17.44 -8.69 -3.03
N PRO A 32 -18.65 -8.84 -2.45
CA PRO A 32 -19.85 -8.33 -3.09
C PRO A 32 -19.73 -6.83 -3.37
N SER A 33 -20.27 -6.39 -4.50
CA SER A 33 -20.30 -4.96 -4.81
C SER A 33 -21.07 -4.17 -3.74
N SER A 34 -20.66 -2.94 -3.49
CA SER A 34 -21.34 -2.06 -2.53
C SER A 34 -22.83 -1.88 -2.85
N LEU A 35 -23.20 -1.87 -4.15
CA LEU A 35 -24.58 -1.76 -4.59
C LEU A 35 -25.40 -3.01 -4.21
N ALA A 36 -24.83 -4.21 -4.41
CA ALA A 36 -25.49 -5.46 -4.03
C ALA A 36 -25.69 -5.55 -2.50
N ILE A 37 -24.75 -5.01 -1.72
CA ILE A 37 -24.89 -4.95 -0.25
C ILE A 37 -26.01 -3.97 0.15
N VAL A 38 -26.01 -2.76 -0.40
CA VAL A 38 -26.99 -1.72 -0.04
C VAL A 38 -28.42 -2.09 -0.48
N SER A 39 -28.57 -2.77 -1.62
CA SER A 39 -29.86 -3.27 -2.11
C SER A 39 -30.36 -4.52 -1.39
N GLY A 40 -29.51 -5.17 -0.58
CA GLY A 40 -29.82 -6.42 0.12
C GLY A 40 -29.73 -7.68 -0.74
N GLU A 41 -29.20 -7.57 -1.97
CA GLU A 41 -28.96 -8.70 -2.88
C GLU A 41 -27.77 -9.58 -2.42
N ALA A 42 -26.86 -9.01 -1.63
CA ALA A 42 -25.73 -9.73 -1.05
C ALA A 42 -25.44 -9.26 0.38
N VAL A 43 -24.79 -10.13 1.16
CA VAL A 43 -24.31 -9.80 2.50
C VAL A 43 -22.83 -10.11 2.57
N MET A 44 -22.04 -9.17 3.08
CA MET A 44 -20.64 -9.43 3.39
C MET A 44 -20.58 -10.23 4.70
N SER A 45 -19.98 -11.41 4.62
CA SER A 45 -19.76 -12.27 5.79
C SER A 45 -18.82 -11.63 6.81
N ASP A 46 -18.85 -12.13 8.04
CA ASP A 46 -17.96 -11.67 9.10
C ASP A 46 -16.51 -12.07 8.81
N GLU A 47 -16.28 -13.22 8.18
CA GLU A 47 -14.96 -13.65 7.70
C GLU A 47 -14.40 -12.70 6.65
N GLN A 48 -15.22 -12.32 5.66
CA GLN A 48 -14.82 -11.31 4.65
C GLN A 48 -14.54 -9.95 5.27
N ARG A 49 -15.32 -9.55 6.30
CA ARG A 49 -15.08 -8.30 7.03
C ARG A 49 -13.73 -8.33 7.74
N ALA A 50 -13.47 -9.41 8.47
CA ALA A 50 -12.24 -9.58 9.23
C ALA A 50 -11.02 -9.66 8.31
N GLU A 51 -11.11 -10.38 7.19
CA GLU A 51 -10.04 -10.46 6.20
C GLU A 51 -9.74 -9.07 5.59
N LEU A 52 -10.77 -8.33 5.18
CA LEU A 52 -10.62 -6.98 4.64
C LEU A 52 -9.97 -6.01 5.63
N GLU A 53 -10.38 -6.08 6.90
CA GLU A 53 -9.78 -5.27 7.97
C GLU A 53 -8.31 -5.60 8.17
N GLN A 54 -7.97 -6.89 8.22
CA GLN A 54 -6.60 -7.37 8.40
C GLN A 54 -5.67 -6.90 7.27
N VAL A 55 -6.08 -7.06 6.00
CA VAL A 55 -5.23 -6.64 4.87
C VAL A 55 -5.09 -5.12 4.78
N ARG A 56 -6.12 -4.36 5.18
CA ARG A 56 -6.05 -2.90 5.26
C ARG A 56 -5.09 -2.43 6.37
N ALA A 57 -5.10 -3.10 7.53
CA ALA A 57 -4.17 -2.83 8.60
C ALA A 57 -2.73 -3.09 8.16
N ALA A 58 -2.46 -4.24 7.54
CA ALA A 58 -1.14 -4.57 7.01
C ALA A 58 -0.62 -3.53 5.98
N ARG A 59 -1.50 -3.04 5.10
CA ARG A 59 -1.15 -1.95 4.16
C ARG A 59 -0.84 -0.64 4.89
N LEU A 60 -1.59 -0.30 5.94
CA LEU A 60 -1.36 0.90 6.74
C LEU A 60 0.00 0.81 7.46
N ASP A 61 0.33 -0.33 8.03
CA ASP A 61 1.62 -0.57 8.68
C ASP A 61 2.78 -0.42 7.69
N ALA A 62 2.66 -1.01 6.49
CA ALA A 62 3.66 -0.86 5.44
C ALA A 62 3.81 0.60 4.97
N LEU A 63 2.70 1.32 4.84
CA LEU A 63 2.70 2.75 4.52
C LEU A 63 3.38 3.57 5.62
N GLU A 64 3.13 3.24 6.89
CA GLU A 64 3.75 3.93 8.02
C GLU A 64 5.27 3.77 8.01
N VAL A 65 5.78 2.55 7.80
CA VAL A 65 7.22 2.29 7.65
C VAL A 65 7.80 3.11 6.51
N LEU A 66 7.12 3.11 5.36
CA LEU A 66 7.54 3.88 4.19
C LEU A 66 7.57 5.38 4.48
N ASP A 67 6.51 5.96 5.05
CA ASP A 67 6.37 7.42 5.23
C ASP A 67 7.18 7.99 6.41
N ARG A 68 7.44 7.18 7.44
CA ARG A 68 8.26 7.58 8.61
C ARG A 68 9.75 7.37 8.41
N HIS A 69 10.16 6.84 7.26
CA HIS A 69 11.57 6.55 7.00
C HIS A 69 12.47 7.82 7.12
N PRO A 70 13.58 7.78 7.89
CA PRO A 70 14.42 8.96 8.16
C PRO A 70 14.97 9.65 6.90
N ARG A 71 15.14 8.91 5.80
CA ARG A 71 15.58 9.44 4.50
C ARG A 71 14.76 10.64 4.05
N TRP A 72 13.47 10.71 4.38
CA TRP A 72 12.60 11.81 3.95
C TRP A 72 12.92 13.15 4.61
N ALA A 73 13.63 13.16 5.74
CA ALA A 73 14.05 14.40 6.39
C ALA A 73 15.20 15.10 5.63
N THR A 74 15.93 14.37 4.78
CA THR A 74 17.11 14.88 4.07
C THR A 74 16.88 15.10 2.58
N VAL A 75 15.63 14.95 2.12
CA VAL A 75 15.24 15.16 0.72
C VAL A 75 14.65 16.56 0.56
N GLU A 76 15.20 17.36 -0.36
CA GLU A 76 14.66 18.67 -0.71
C GLU A 76 13.32 18.57 -1.48
N ASP A 77 13.28 17.76 -2.54
CA ASP A 77 12.07 17.47 -3.31
C ASP A 77 11.54 16.07 -3.02
N ARG A 78 10.61 15.98 -2.05
CA ARG A 78 9.98 14.71 -1.64
C ARG A 78 9.15 14.08 -2.75
N TYR A 79 8.57 14.87 -3.66
CA TYR A 79 7.77 14.33 -4.75
C TYR A 79 8.66 13.64 -5.78
N ALA A 80 9.71 14.33 -6.25
CA ALA A 80 10.67 13.76 -7.19
C ALA A 80 11.37 12.52 -6.62
N ALA A 81 11.74 12.55 -5.33
CA ALA A 81 12.33 11.39 -4.67
C ALA A 81 11.34 10.21 -4.55
N ARG A 82 10.06 10.44 -4.24
CA ARG A 82 9.06 9.35 -4.25
C ARG A 82 8.90 8.73 -5.64
N LEU A 83 8.92 9.54 -6.70
CA LEU A 83 8.85 9.02 -8.07
C LEU A 83 10.08 8.18 -8.43
N ALA A 84 11.28 8.63 -8.02
CA ALA A 84 12.51 7.89 -8.21
C ALA A 84 12.54 6.58 -7.39
N LEU A 85 12.05 6.60 -6.15
CA LEU A 85 11.96 5.42 -5.29
C LEU A 85 11.06 4.35 -5.91
N ARG A 86 9.90 4.73 -6.46
CA ARG A 86 9.02 3.79 -7.17
C ARG A 86 9.75 3.11 -8.33
N ARG A 87 10.46 3.88 -9.16
CA ARG A 87 11.26 3.30 -10.26
C ARG A 87 12.37 2.38 -9.76
N ALA A 88 13.01 2.73 -8.64
CA ALA A 88 14.04 1.88 -8.04
C ALA A 88 13.47 0.57 -7.48
N ALA A 89 12.23 0.58 -6.98
CA ALA A 89 11.53 -0.60 -6.47
C ALA A 89 10.96 -1.51 -7.56
N GLU A 90 10.77 -1.00 -8.78
CA GLU A 90 10.36 -1.76 -9.97
C GLU A 90 11.51 -2.55 -10.63
N ALA A 91 12.76 -2.17 -10.35
CA ALA A 91 13.97 -2.75 -10.95
C ALA A 91 14.39 -4.05 -10.24
#